data_AF-I0T1V2-F1
#
_entry.id   AF-I0T1V2-F1
#
_cell.length_a   1.000
_cell.length_b   1.000
_cell.length_c   1.000
_cell.angle_alpha   90.00
_cell.angle_beta   90.00
_cell.angle_gamma   90.00
#
_symmetry.space_group_name_H-M   'P 1'
#
loop_
_entity.id
_entity.type
_entity.pdbx_description
1 polymer ?
#
loop_
_entity_poly.entity_id
_entity_poly.type
_entity_poly.pdbx_seq_one_letter_code
_entity_poly.pdbx_strand_id
1 'polypeptide(L)'
;MGKQLPHLLEKRSAYVEIRDEFLNLKNYEKTKDLDVDLSDVAFEIELLKTDEINLDYILALIVEKSKNSESKEAMKAEVSRVIRSSIDIRAKEELVIGFINDTDLQKLKDHDGIINAFYEYGKERKKIAIHDLAEAEKLVADYQLFIDKSIQRGYAENSGTDLDSIIPPTSRRQGARERKKQEVLRKIQLLVETYSGI
;
A
#
# COMPACT_ATOMS: atom_id res chain seq x y z
N MET A 1 -25.94 -1.41 -22.29
CA MET A 1 -25.89 -0.35 -21.26
C MET A 1 -24.53 -0.44 -20.59
N GLY A 2 -23.58 0.47 -20.87
CA GLY A 2 -22.19 0.24 -20.47
C GLY A 2 -21.28 1.46 -20.58
N LYS A 3 -21.71 2.62 -20.07
CA LYS A 3 -20.90 3.86 -20.06
C LYS A 3 -20.90 4.63 -18.72
N GLN A 4 -21.40 4.04 -17.63
CA GLN A 4 -21.54 4.76 -16.35
C GLN A 4 -20.35 4.58 -15.38
N LEU A 5 -19.54 3.53 -15.53
CA LEU A 5 -18.42 3.22 -14.63
C LEU A 5 -17.27 4.25 -14.62
N PRO A 6 -16.77 4.78 -15.76
CA PRO A 6 -15.59 5.66 -15.76
C PRO A 6 -15.83 6.98 -15.03
N HIS A 7 -17.05 7.50 -15.16
CA HIS A 7 -17.45 8.81 -14.67
C HIS A 7 -17.70 8.81 -13.15
N LEU A 8 -18.08 7.68 -12.57
CA LEU A 8 -18.21 7.54 -11.12
C LEU A 8 -16.84 7.49 -10.43
N LEU A 9 -15.87 6.82 -11.05
CA LEU A 9 -14.48 6.77 -10.56
C LEU A 9 -13.81 8.15 -10.61
N GLU A 10 -14.01 8.90 -11.68
CA GLU A 10 -13.49 10.28 -11.82
C GLU A 10 -14.09 11.22 -10.77
N LYS A 11 -15.40 11.16 -10.56
CA LYS A 11 -16.09 11.95 -9.51
C LYS A 11 -15.62 11.61 -8.11
N ARG A 12 -15.30 10.34 -7.84
CA ARG A 12 -14.72 9.93 -6.56
C ARG A 12 -13.30 10.47 -6.37
N SER A 13 -12.44 10.39 -7.41
CA SER A 13 -11.08 10.93 -7.33
C SER A 13 -11.12 12.43 -7.02
N ALA A 14 -11.94 13.18 -7.77
CA ALA A 14 -12.14 14.61 -7.54
C ALA A 14 -12.67 14.90 -6.13
N TYR A 15 -13.62 14.10 -5.63
CA TYR A 15 -14.16 14.27 -4.26
C TYR A 15 -13.09 14.04 -3.18
N VAL A 16 -12.24 13.02 -3.34
CA VAL A 16 -11.13 12.72 -2.41
C VAL A 16 -10.07 13.83 -2.47
N GLU A 17 -9.70 14.28 -3.67
CA GLU A 17 -8.75 15.37 -3.86
C GLU A 17 -9.24 16.68 -3.21
N ILE A 18 -10.51 17.05 -3.44
CA ILE A 18 -11.13 18.23 -2.83
C ILE A 18 -11.17 18.11 -1.31
N ARG A 19 -11.44 16.91 -0.76
CA ARG A 19 -11.43 16.67 0.68
C ARG A 19 -10.03 16.82 1.27
N ASP A 20 -9.03 16.23 0.61
CA ASP A 20 -7.64 16.29 1.09
C ASP A 20 -7.14 17.75 1.04
N GLU A 21 -7.50 18.51 0.01
CA GLU A 21 -7.29 19.96 -0.07
C GLU A 21 -8.05 20.70 1.04
N PHE A 22 -9.31 20.37 1.30
CA PHE A 22 -10.12 20.95 2.38
C PHE A 22 -9.53 20.71 3.77
N LEU A 23 -9.06 19.49 4.07
CA LEU A 23 -8.40 19.17 5.34
C LEU A 23 -7.09 19.94 5.51
N ASN A 24 -6.34 20.11 4.42
CA ASN A 24 -5.14 20.95 4.42
C ASN A 24 -5.51 22.42 4.67
N LEU A 25 -6.53 22.96 3.98
CA LEU A 25 -7.01 24.33 4.17
C LEU A 25 -7.50 24.58 5.60
N LYS A 26 -8.23 23.65 6.21
CA LYS A 26 -8.67 23.75 7.62
C LYS A 26 -7.51 23.75 8.62
N ASN A 27 -6.40 23.09 8.28
CA ASN A 27 -5.16 23.19 9.05
C ASN A 27 -4.48 24.56 8.87
N TYR A 28 -4.60 25.18 7.69
CA TYR A 28 -4.13 26.54 7.40
C TYR A 28 -5.01 27.64 8.01
N GLU A 29 -6.32 27.45 8.10
CA GLU A 29 -7.32 28.36 8.70
C GLU A 29 -7.05 28.60 10.19
N LYS A 30 -6.46 27.61 10.89
CA LYS A 30 -5.95 27.78 12.26
C LYS A 30 -4.76 28.73 12.37
N THR A 31 -4.17 29.16 11.25
CA THR A 31 -2.95 29.98 11.21
C THR A 31 -3.11 31.34 10.52
N LYS A 32 -4.17 31.58 9.72
CA LYS A 32 -4.57 32.89 9.15
C LYS A 32 -6.06 32.90 8.72
N ASP A 33 -6.66 34.11 8.70
CA ASP A 33 -8.01 34.38 8.16
C ASP A 33 -8.10 33.96 6.67
N LEU A 34 -8.86 32.90 6.41
CA LEU A 34 -9.36 32.59 5.07
C LEU A 34 -10.66 33.39 4.82
N ASP A 35 -10.84 33.90 3.61
CA ASP A 35 -12.01 34.72 3.21
C ASP A 35 -13.26 33.86 2.88
N VAL A 36 -13.16 32.54 3.06
CA VAL A 36 -14.21 31.57 2.70
C VAL A 36 -14.60 30.79 3.95
N ASP A 37 -15.86 30.88 4.36
CA ASP A 37 -16.40 30.11 5.48
C ASP A 37 -16.67 28.66 5.05
N LEU A 38 -15.91 27.74 5.64
CA LEU A 38 -15.93 26.31 5.35
C LEU A 38 -16.60 25.49 6.47
N SER A 39 -17.19 26.15 7.47
CA SER A 39 -17.74 25.49 8.67
C SER A 39 -18.96 24.62 8.40
N ASP A 40 -19.75 24.94 7.37
CA ASP A 40 -20.98 24.24 6.98
C ASP A 40 -20.74 23.05 6.02
N VAL A 41 -19.49 22.77 5.65
CA VAL A 41 -19.15 21.67 4.74
C VAL A 41 -18.89 20.38 5.51
N ALA A 42 -19.78 19.40 5.37
CA ALA A 42 -19.61 18.04 5.88
C ALA A 42 -19.42 17.04 4.75
N PHE A 43 -18.34 16.23 4.81
CA PHE A 43 -18.08 15.17 3.84
C PHE A 43 -18.73 13.86 4.30
N GLU A 44 -19.72 13.35 3.57
CA GLU A 44 -20.35 12.04 3.84
C GLU A 44 -19.56 10.90 3.16
N ILE A 45 -18.76 10.19 3.96
CA ILE A 45 -17.87 9.12 3.49
C ILE A 45 -18.60 7.76 3.43
N GLU A 46 -19.65 7.57 4.23
CA GLU A 46 -20.38 6.29 4.34
C GLU A 46 -21.06 5.87 3.03
N LEU A 47 -21.57 6.82 2.24
CA LEU A 47 -22.22 6.60 0.95
C LEU A 47 -21.24 6.36 -0.22
N LEU A 48 -19.94 6.55 0.00
CA LEU A 48 -18.89 6.22 -0.98
C LEU A 48 -18.39 4.77 -0.88
N LYS A 49 -18.91 3.98 0.07
CA LYS A 49 -18.70 2.52 0.11
C LYS A 49 -19.49 1.81 -1.00
N THR A 50 -19.10 2.05 -2.25
CA THR A 50 -19.24 1.05 -3.32
C THR A 50 -18.08 0.08 -3.22
N ASP A 51 -18.33 -1.22 -3.40
CA ASP A 51 -17.40 -2.37 -3.38
C ASP A 51 -15.97 -1.98 -3.01
N GLU A 52 -15.63 -2.20 -1.74
CA GLU A 52 -14.33 -1.90 -1.15
C GLU A 52 -13.21 -2.35 -2.10
N ILE A 53 -12.44 -1.39 -2.64
CA ILE A 53 -11.34 -1.70 -3.56
C ILE A 53 -10.30 -2.46 -2.76
N ASN A 54 -10.31 -3.77 -2.96
CA ASN A 54 -9.42 -4.74 -2.35
C ASN A 54 -8.50 -5.34 -3.42
N LEU A 55 -7.63 -6.26 -2.99
CA LEU A 55 -6.68 -6.89 -3.89
C LEU A 55 -7.37 -7.71 -5.00
N ASP A 56 -8.45 -8.42 -4.68
CA ASP A 56 -9.17 -9.26 -5.64
C ASP A 56 -9.75 -8.43 -6.80
N TYR A 57 -10.31 -7.26 -6.50
CA TYR A 57 -10.78 -6.33 -7.52
C TYR A 57 -9.65 -5.87 -8.46
N ILE A 58 -8.47 -5.55 -7.90
CA ILE A 58 -7.30 -5.16 -8.69
C ILE A 58 -6.82 -6.30 -9.60
N LEU A 59 -6.79 -7.53 -9.09
CA LEU A 59 -6.40 -8.70 -9.87
C LEU A 59 -7.42 -8.99 -10.99
N ALA A 60 -8.72 -8.86 -10.71
CA ALA A 60 -9.76 -9.00 -11.71
C ALA A 60 -9.62 -7.95 -12.83
N LEU A 61 -9.28 -6.70 -12.48
CA LEU A 61 -9.00 -5.65 -13.46
C LEU A 61 -7.79 -6.02 -14.35
N ILE A 62 -6.71 -6.52 -13.77
CA ILE A 62 -5.53 -6.99 -14.54
C ILE A 62 -5.92 -8.11 -15.51
N VAL A 63 -6.76 -9.06 -15.08
CA VAL A 63 -7.28 -10.15 -15.93
C VAL A 63 -8.12 -9.61 -17.08
N GLU A 64 -8.99 -8.64 -16.83
CA GLU A 64 -9.82 -8.02 -17.88
C GLU A 64 -8.95 -7.31 -18.91
N LYS A 65 -7.99 -6.50 -18.44
CA LYS A 65 -7.10 -5.73 -19.32
C LYS A 65 -6.15 -6.60 -20.12
N SER A 66 -5.65 -7.70 -19.55
CA SER A 66 -4.78 -8.63 -20.26
C SER A 66 -5.50 -9.30 -21.44
N LYS A 67 -6.77 -9.69 -21.26
CA LYS A 67 -7.62 -10.29 -22.31
C LYS A 67 -7.90 -9.33 -23.46
N ASN A 68 -8.00 -8.03 -23.18
CA ASN A 68 -8.26 -7.01 -24.19
C ASN A 68 -7.01 -6.61 -24.99
N SER A 69 -5.88 -7.31 -24.81
CA SER A 69 -4.58 -6.99 -25.44
C SER A 69 -4.12 -5.55 -25.19
N GLU A 70 -4.50 -4.97 -24.05
CA GLU A 70 -4.06 -3.64 -23.66
C GLU A 70 -2.54 -3.63 -23.38
N SER A 71 -1.86 -2.54 -23.72
CA SER A 71 -0.43 -2.41 -23.42
C SER A 71 -0.19 -2.41 -21.92
N LYS A 72 0.97 -2.95 -21.48
CA LYS A 72 1.35 -2.93 -20.07
C LYS A 72 1.35 -1.51 -19.51
N GLU A 73 1.73 -0.52 -20.30
CA GLU A 73 1.78 0.90 -19.93
C GLU A 73 0.39 1.44 -19.58
N ALA A 74 -0.61 1.18 -20.43
CA ALA A 74 -1.99 1.60 -20.20
C ALA A 74 -2.60 0.89 -18.99
N MET A 75 -2.38 -0.43 -18.87
CA MET A 75 -2.84 -1.21 -17.72
C MET A 75 -2.23 -0.69 -16.41
N LYS A 76 -0.92 -0.41 -16.38
CA LYS A 76 -0.25 0.17 -15.20
C LYS A 76 -0.83 1.52 -14.81
N ALA A 77 -1.08 2.40 -15.78
CA ALA A 77 -1.61 3.73 -15.51
C ALA A 77 -3.01 3.64 -14.86
N GLU A 78 -3.86 2.75 -15.35
CA GLU A 78 -5.20 2.56 -14.81
C GLU A 78 -5.18 1.87 -13.44
N VAL A 79 -4.43 0.77 -13.29
CA VAL A 79 -4.28 0.06 -12.02
C VAL A 79 -3.70 0.98 -10.94
N SER A 80 -2.67 1.76 -11.27
CA SER A 80 -2.10 2.76 -10.36
C SER A 80 -3.15 3.80 -9.94
N ARG A 81 -3.95 4.31 -10.87
CA ARG A 81 -5.05 5.25 -10.56
C ARG A 81 -6.06 4.64 -9.60
N VAL A 82 -6.46 3.39 -9.82
CA VAL A 82 -7.43 2.67 -8.97
C VAL A 82 -6.82 2.44 -7.58
N ILE A 83 -5.59 1.95 -7.49
CA ILE A 83 -4.90 1.72 -6.21
C ILE A 83 -4.79 3.02 -5.41
N ARG A 84 -4.35 4.11 -6.03
CA ARG A 84 -4.22 5.41 -5.36
C ARG A 84 -5.54 5.98 -4.87
N SER A 85 -6.65 5.60 -5.48
CA SER A 85 -7.97 6.02 -5.01
C SER A 85 -8.48 5.26 -3.77
N SER A 86 -7.79 4.20 -3.33
CA SER A 86 -8.13 3.41 -2.13
C SER A 86 -6.98 3.41 -1.12
N ILE A 87 -7.23 3.91 0.09
CA ILE A 87 -6.20 4.06 1.12
C ILE A 87 -5.59 2.71 1.50
N ASP A 88 -6.41 1.66 1.58
CA ASP A 88 -6.02 0.36 2.14
C ASP A 88 -5.07 -0.43 1.21
N ILE A 89 -5.12 -0.16 -0.10
CA ILE A 89 -4.34 -0.90 -1.09
C ILE A 89 -3.12 -0.10 -1.61
N ARG A 90 -3.01 1.19 -1.27
CA ARG A 90 -1.91 2.08 -1.70
C ARG A 90 -0.52 1.49 -1.42
N ALA A 91 -0.32 0.89 -0.25
CA ALA A 91 0.96 0.29 0.13
C ALA A 91 1.39 -0.89 -0.76
N LYS A 92 0.47 -1.44 -1.56
CA LYS A 92 0.73 -2.55 -2.50
C LYS A 92 0.97 -2.08 -3.94
N GLU A 93 0.96 -0.77 -4.21
CA GLU A 93 1.09 -0.22 -5.57
C GLU A 93 2.34 -0.76 -6.28
N GLU A 94 3.52 -0.61 -5.66
CA GLU A 94 4.78 -1.06 -6.25
C GLU A 94 4.79 -2.58 -6.51
N LEU A 95 4.21 -3.37 -5.60
CA LEU A 95 4.13 -4.82 -5.75
C LEU A 95 3.27 -5.21 -6.95
N VAL A 96 2.09 -4.59 -7.10
CA VAL A 96 1.17 -4.86 -8.22
C VAL A 96 1.75 -4.39 -9.54
N ILE A 97 2.34 -3.19 -9.58
CA ILE A 97 2.97 -2.66 -10.79
C ILE A 97 4.19 -3.49 -11.19
N GLY A 98 4.99 -3.94 -10.21
CA GLY A 98 6.07 -4.89 -10.41
C GLY A 98 5.57 -6.19 -11.03
N PHE A 99 4.48 -6.76 -10.53
CA PHE A 99 3.87 -7.96 -11.09
C PHE A 99 3.49 -7.79 -12.57
N ILE A 100 2.84 -6.67 -12.93
CA ILE A 100 2.46 -6.39 -14.34
C ILE A 100 3.71 -6.27 -15.23
N ASN A 101 4.78 -5.64 -14.74
CA ASN A 101 6.03 -5.48 -15.49
C ASN A 101 6.74 -6.82 -15.72
N ASP A 102 6.91 -7.59 -14.65
CA ASP A 102 7.79 -8.76 -14.63
C ASP A 102 7.11 -10.02 -15.19
N THR A 103 5.77 -10.03 -15.25
CA THR A 103 5.00 -11.22 -15.63
C THR A 103 4.51 -11.13 -17.07
N ASP A 104 4.57 -12.25 -17.80
CA ASP A 104 3.95 -12.38 -19.12
C ASP A 104 2.46 -12.74 -18.97
N LEU A 105 1.63 -11.72 -18.77
CA LEU A 105 0.20 -11.87 -18.52
C LEU A 105 -0.56 -12.54 -19.68
N GLN A 106 -0.02 -12.53 -20.91
CA GLN A 106 -0.65 -13.16 -22.07
C GLN A 106 -0.54 -14.70 -22.04
N LYS A 107 0.43 -15.24 -21.28
CA LYS A 107 0.58 -16.69 -21.09
C LYS A 107 -0.36 -17.25 -20.02
N LEU A 108 -0.96 -16.38 -19.20
CA LEU A 108 -1.87 -16.76 -18.13
C LEU A 108 -3.29 -16.82 -18.71
N LYS A 109 -3.80 -18.04 -18.89
CA LYS A 109 -4.99 -18.32 -19.72
C LYS A 109 -6.31 -17.97 -19.04
N ASP A 110 -6.33 -17.89 -17.72
CA ASP A 110 -7.53 -17.70 -16.91
C ASP A 110 -7.26 -16.86 -15.66
N HIS A 111 -8.36 -16.49 -15.00
CA HIS A 111 -8.37 -15.67 -13.79
C HIS A 111 -7.53 -16.30 -12.67
N ASP A 112 -7.70 -17.60 -12.44
CA ASP A 112 -7.01 -18.32 -11.37
C ASP A 112 -5.50 -18.41 -11.63
N GLY A 113 -5.07 -18.52 -12.89
CA GLY A 113 -3.66 -18.47 -13.27
C GLY A 113 -3.00 -17.13 -12.91
N ILE A 114 -3.69 -16.01 -13.12
CA ILE A 114 -3.18 -14.68 -12.74
C ILE A 114 -3.12 -14.52 -11.22
N ILE A 115 -4.16 -14.96 -10.50
CA ILE A 115 -4.18 -14.92 -9.03
C ILE A 115 -3.01 -15.73 -8.46
N ASN A 116 -2.85 -16.98 -8.88
CA ASN A 116 -1.78 -17.84 -8.39
C ASN A 116 -0.40 -17.26 -8.71
N ALA A 117 -0.21 -16.75 -9.94
CA ALA A 117 1.04 -16.10 -10.32
C ALA A 117 1.35 -14.86 -9.47
N PHE A 118 0.33 -14.05 -9.13
CA PHE A 118 0.50 -12.89 -8.27
C PHE A 118 0.93 -13.28 -6.85
N TYR A 119 0.29 -14.28 -6.24
CA TYR A 119 0.68 -14.73 -4.90
C TYR A 119 2.08 -15.34 -4.86
N GLU A 120 2.46 -16.11 -5.87
CA GLU A 120 3.83 -16.65 -5.96
C GLU A 120 4.86 -15.52 -6.17
N TYR A 121 4.56 -14.56 -7.03
CA TYR A 121 5.37 -13.35 -7.20
C TYR A 121 5.50 -12.58 -5.88
N GLY A 122 4.39 -12.38 -5.18
CA GLY A 122 4.33 -11.68 -3.90
C GLY A 122 5.14 -12.37 -2.81
N LYS A 123 5.07 -13.70 -2.69
CA LYS A 123 5.88 -14.48 -1.74
C LYS A 123 7.37 -14.31 -2.01
N GLU A 124 7.78 -14.32 -3.27
CA GLU A 124 9.20 -14.15 -3.62
C GLU A 124 9.68 -12.72 -3.36
N ARG A 125 8.89 -11.72 -3.77
CA ARG A 125 9.19 -10.30 -3.47
C ARG A 125 9.22 -10.01 -1.97
N LYS A 126 8.35 -10.66 -1.17
CA LYS A 126 8.35 -10.58 0.29
C LYS A 126 9.68 -11.03 0.88
N LYS A 127 10.19 -12.19 0.46
CA LYS A 127 11.48 -12.72 0.94
C LYS A 127 12.64 -11.76 0.61
N ILE A 128 12.66 -11.25 -0.62
CA ILE A 128 13.68 -10.29 -1.07
C ILE A 128 13.60 -9.01 -0.24
N ALA A 129 12.41 -8.41 -0.07
CA ALA A 129 12.25 -7.17 0.68
C ALA A 129 12.63 -7.30 2.16
N ILE A 130 12.33 -8.45 2.78
CA ILE A 130 12.75 -8.76 4.16
C ILE A 130 14.28 -8.83 4.25
N HIS A 131 14.93 -9.49 3.28
CA HIS A 131 16.38 -9.60 3.22
C HIS A 131 17.06 -8.22 3.00
N ASP A 132 16.56 -7.45 2.03
CA ASP A 132 17.07 -6.11 1.71
C ASP A 132 16.98 -5.17 2.93
N LEU A 133 15.87 -5.23 3.66
CA LEU A 133 15.72 -4.49 4.92
C LEU A 133 16.75 -4.92 5.96
N ALA A 134 16.98 -6.23 6.10
CA ALA A 134 17.93 -6.77 7.05
C ALA A 134 19.36 -6.35 6.75
N GLU A 135 19.77 -6.36 5.47
CA GLU A 135 21.08 -5.88 5.05
C GLU A 135 21.24 -4.37 5.28
N ALA A 136 20.25 -3.56 4.87
CA ALA A 136 20.28 -2.11 5.02
C ALA A 136 20.38 -1.67 6.49
N GLU A 137 19.64 -2.35 7.36
CA GLU A 137 19.58 -2.03 8.80
C GLU A 137 20.62 -2.79 9.63
N LYS A 138 21.33 -3.74 9.02
CA LYS A 138 22.25 -4.68 9.69
C LYS A 138 21.55 -5.43 10.83
N LEU A 139 20.33 -5.90 10.57
CA LEU A 139 19.57 -6.68 11.54
C LEU A 139 20.33 -7.97 11.88
N VAL A 140 20.22 -8.38 13.14
CA VAL A 140 20.87 -9.60 13.65
C VAL A 140 19.92 -10.79 13.59
N ALA A 141 20.32 -11.94 14.15
CA ALA A 141 19.57 -13.19 14.11
C ALA A 141 18.07 -13.03 14.47
N ASP A 142 17.25 -13.93 13.94
CA ASP A 142 15.79 -14.01 14.16
C ASP A 142 14.95 -12.89 13.52
N TYR A 143 15.55 -11.97 12.75
CA TYR A 143 14.83 -10.93 12.01
C TYR A 143 13.75 -11.49 11.08
N GLN A 144 14.04 -12.60 10.37
CA GLN A 144 13.10 -13.22 9.44
C GLN A 144 11.82 -13.64 10.16
N LEU A 145 11.98 -14.40 11.26
CA LEU A 145 10.86 -14.87 12.06
C LEU A 145 10.04 -13.73 12.65
N PHE A 146 10.70 -12.67 13.12
CA PHE A 146 10.00 -11.50 13.67
C PHE A 146 9.19 -10.75 12.60
N ILE A 147 9.79 -10.49 11.45
CA ILE A 147 9.13 -9.75 10.36
C ILE A 147 7.99 -10.58 9.75
N ASP A 148 8.20 -11.89 9.53
CA ASP A 148 7.15 -12.78 9.03
C ASP A 148 5.95 -12.83 9.98
N LYS A 149 6.19 -12.95 11.30
CA LYS A 149 5.12 -12.89 12.30
C LYS A 149 4.40 -11.54 12.29
N SER A 150 5.13 -10.45 12.11
CA SER A 150 4.54 -9.11 12.03
C SER A 150 3.64 -8.96 10.81
N ILE A 151 4.10 -9.46 9.64
CA ILE A 151 3.30 -9.47 8.40
C ILE A 151 2.05 -10.34 8.57
N GLN A 152 2.20 -11.54 9.15
CA GLN A 152 1.08 -12.46 9.39
C GLN A 152 0.02 -11.86 10.34
N ARG A 153 0.45 -11.10 11.36
CA ARG A 153 -0.44 -10.41 12.30
C ARG A 153 -1.07 -9.14 11.71
N GLY A 154 -0.47 -8.57 10.67
CA GLY A 154 -0.88 -7.29 10.09
C GLY A 154 -0.39 -6.05 10.87
N TYR A 155 0.49 -6.22 11.87
CA TYR A 155 1.15 -5.10 12.57
C TYR A 155 2.51 -5.53 13.15
N ALA A 156 3.43 -4.57 13.27
CA ALA A 156 4.71 -4.77 13.93
C ALA A 156 4.61 -4.48 15.43
N GLU A 157 4.86 -5.48 16.28
CA GLU A 157 4.78 -5.33 17.72
C GLU A 157 6.02 -4.59 18.28
N ASN A 158 5.78 -3.50 19.00
CA ASN A 158 6.82 -2.72 19.66
C ASN A 158 6.84 -2.91 21.20
N SER A 159 5.80 -3.55 21.73
CA SER A 159 5.67 -3.90 23.14
C SER A 159 6.39 -5.21 23.43
N GLY A 160 7.68 -5.15 23.75
CA GLY A 160 8.45 -6.33 24.10
C GLY A 160 9.94 -6.19 23.78
N THR A 161 10.66 -7.30 23.88
CA THR A 161 12.09 -7.38 23.60
C THR A 161 12.40 -7.86 22.18
N ASP A 162 11.41 -8.36 21.44
CA ASP A 162 11.62 -9.03 20.15
C ASP A 162 12.12 -8.06 19.07
N LEU A 163 11.56 -6.84 18.98
CA LEU A 163 12.10 -5.82 18.09
C LEU A 163 13.51 -5.40 18.52
N ASP A 164 13.76 -5.34 19.84
CA ASP A 164 15.08 -4.97 20.36
C ASP A 164 16.13 -6.06 20.10
N SER A 165 15.75 -7.33 20.09
CA SER A 165 16.69 -8.44 19.88
C SER A 165 17.24 -8.48 18.45
N ILE A 166 16.48 -7.99 17.46
CA ILE A 166 16.89 -7.97 16.04
C ILE A 166 17.69 -6.73 15.65
N ILE A 167 17.72 -5.68 16.49
CA ILE A 167 18.45 -4.43 16.21
C ILE A 167 19.89 -4.56 16.70
N PRO A 168 20.91 -4.27 15.86
CA PRO A 168 22.31 -4.37 16.24
C PRO A 168 22.67 -3.44 17.40
N PRO A 169 23.73 -3.73 18.18
CA PRO A 169 24.18 -2.86 19.26
C PRO A 169 24.46 -1.44 18.75
N THR A 170 23.80 -0.45 19.35
CA THR A 170 24.01 0.97 19.06
C THR A 170 24.51 1.71 20.29
N SER A 171 25.06 2.91 20.07
CA SER A 171 25.41 3.81 21.17
C SER A 171 24.21 4.07 22.09
N ARG A 172 24.43 4.01 23.39
CA ARG A 172 23.44 4.39 24.42
C ARG A 172 23.39 5.90 24.66
N ARG A 173 24.28 6.67 24.04
CA ARG A 173 24.34 8.13 24.20
C ARG A 173 23.25 8.80 23.38
N GLN A 174 22.69 9.88 23.93
CA GLN A 174 21.77 10.79 23.24
C GLN A 174 20.57 10.09 22.58
N GLY A 175 20.08 8.98 23.13
CA GLY A 175 18.90 8.28 22.59
C GLY A 175 19.08 7.65 21.21
N ALA A 176 20.31 7.38 20.76
CA ALA A 176 20.56 6.79 19.43
C ALA A 176 19.90 5.42 19.25
N ARG A 177 19.82 4.60 20.32
CA ARG A 177 19.12 3.31 20.31
C ARG A 177 17.63 3.47 20.01
N GLU A 178 16.96 4.39 20.70
CA GLU A 178 15.52 4.61 20.51
C GLU A 178 15.22 5.12 19.09
N ARG A 179 16.04 6.04 18.57
CA ARG A 179 15.89 6.49 17.17
C ARG A 179 16.01 5.35 16.16
N LYS A 180 17.00 4.48 16.34
CA LYS A 180 17.18 3.31 15.46
C LYS A 180 16.00 2.35 15.55
N LYS A 181 15.47 2.14 16.76
CA LYS A 181 14.28 1.32 17.00
C LYS A 181 13.05 1.85 16.27
N GLN A 182 12.79 3.15 16.36
CA GLN A 182 11.67 3.78 15.64
C GLN A 182 11.86 3.73 14.12
N GLU A 183 13.09 3.91 13.62
CA GLU A 183 13.39 3.81 12.20
C GLU A 183 13.11 2.40 11.65
N VAL A 184 13.64 1.37 12.33
CA VAL A 184 13.45 -0.04 11.96
C VAL A 184 11.97 -0.41 12.05
N LEU A 185 11.28 -0.02 13.12
CA LEU A 185 9.84 -0.27 13.29
C LEU A 185 9.03 0.30 12.13
N ARG A 186 9.30 1.54 11.72
CA ARG A 186 8.62 2.18 10.59
C ARG A 186 8.85 1.41 9.29
N LYS A 187 10.07 0.93 9.04
CA LYS A 187 10.38 0.15 7.83
C LYS A 187 9.69 -1.23 7.85
N ILE A 188 9.65 -1.89 9.00
CA ILE A 188 8.91 -3.15 9.16
C ILE A 188 7.41 -2.91 8.95
N GLN A 189 6.85 -1.82 9.49
CA GLN A 189 5.45 -1.48 9.31
C GLN A 189 5.08 -1.27 7.83
N LEU A 190 5.98 -0.66 7.03
CA LEU A 190 5.79 -0.57 5.58
C LEU A 190 5.75 -1.96 4.92
N LEU A 191 6.64 -2.88 5.31
CA LEU A 191 6.58 -4.26 4.82
C LEU A 191 5.27 -4.96 5.20
N VAL A 192 4.76 -4.71 6.41
CA VAL A 192 3.47 -5.24 6.86
C VAL A 192 2.33 -4.70 5.97
N GLU A 193 2.28 -3.40 5.73
CA GLU A 193 1.25 -2.78 4.87
C GLU A 193 1.31 -3.33 3.43
N THR A 194 2.52 -3.50 2.88
CA THR A 194 2.71 -4.04 1.53
C THR A 194 2.39 -5.54 1.43
N TYR A 195 2.80 -6.36 2.39
CA TYR A 195 2.79 -7.82 2.27
C TYR A 195 1.75 -8.54 3.16
N SER A 196 0.97 -7.83 3.98
CA SER A 196 -0.14 -8.46 4.70
C SER A 196 -1.14 -9.05 3.70
N GLY A 197 -1.55 -10.30 3.95
CA GLY A 197 -2.41 -11.10 3.06
C GLY A 197 -1.70 -11.82 1.91
N ILE A 198 -0.36 -11.76 1.83
CA ILE A 198 0.48 -12.42 0.78
C ILE A 198 1.20 -13.67 1.30
#